data_AF-A0A841G9F9-F1
#
_entry.id   AF-A0A841G9F9-F1
#
_cell.length_a   1.000
_cell.length_b   1.000
_cell.length_c   1.000
_cell.angle_alpha   90.00
_cell.angle_beta   90.00
_cell.angle_gamma   90.00
#
_symmetry.space_group_name_H-M   'P 1'
#
loop_
_entity.id
_entity.type
_entity.pdbx_description
1 polymer ?
#
loop_
_entity_poly.entity_id
_entity_poly.type
_entity_poly.pdbx_seq_one_letter_code
_entity_poly.pdbx_strand_id
1 'polypeptide(L)'
;MHKFIKWIVFPLTGVLLLTLVMTWYTGYQVDRRLGDWVSRADQVPGIATSWFDLEKNLFTRKAELHLLIAEPATLLTLVPSLNGDNRLQNWLQRQGTIDLYIEIRHSIVPGFVQGTAQINMQRSSFADLPEKLNIPHDIYWNINSYSGNIVAGLNMAQWSWFRDEQTWLVSPLRVRAGFADTEHIDLSVFWQGMEWRNDDNEEQGKLADLTLDSQLVVNHGLWLMPQAKLNLGLLELRQPDRQLQLQQWHWLTDISENSDGLLSVVDVNSHSNIKRLSYTSRQNDYLLSDLKAGFALGGVNREGVEALLMNSGLDAANAAKWKAGLNLITRSGVHFRLDPFNLQLNRQPVSVHGQLTTRPFDVAQVHEIESMRSLLQGDVSVVIARTLAQQFASAPEVLPDLLTDGYLEQNAAGDISTKIRMVNGKLSANGVAVPY
;
A
#
# COMPACT_ATOMS: atom_id res chain seq x y z
N MET A 1 -33.31 -57.99 13.67
CA MET A 1 -32.42 -56.82 13.91
C MET A 1 -30.92 -57.07 13.62
N HIS A 2 -30.33 -58.23 13.90
CA HIS A 2 -28.88 -58.45 13.68
C HIS A 2 -28.36 -58.42 12.23
N LYS A 3 -29.18 -58.69 11.22
CA LYS A 3 -28.75 -58.62 9.81
C LYS A 3 -28.59 -57.18 9.30
N PHE A 4 -29.44 -56.24 9.73
CA PHE A 4 -29.35 -54.83 9.34
C PHE A 4 -28.14 -54.11 9.96
N ILE A 5 -27.73 -54.49 11.18
CA ILE A 5 -26.55 -53.93 11.83
C ILE A 5 -25.28 -54.25 11.03
N LYS A 6 -25.12 -55.46 10.49
CA LYS A 6 -23.94 -55.81 9.68
C LYS A 6 -23.86 -55.01 8.36
N TRP A 7 -25.00 -54.73 7.73
CA TRP A 7 -25.06 -53.98 6.47
C TRP A 7 -24.81 -52.48 6.64
N ILE A 8 -25.03 -51.93 7.84
CA ILE A 8 -24.72 -50.52 8.15
C ILE A 8 -23.31 -50.39 8.74
N VAL A 9 -22.88 -51.32 9.60
CA VAL A 9 -21.57 -51.25 10.27
C VAL A 9 -20.41 -51.45 9.30
N PHE A 10 -20.50 -52.38 8.34
CA PHE A 10 -19.41 -52.64 7.39
C PHE A 10 -19.05 -51.42 6.51
N PRO A 11 -20.01 -50.72 5.86
CA PRO A 11 -19.70 -49.50 5.12
C PRO A 11 -19.26 -48.36 6.06
N LEU A 12 -19.82 -48.26 7.28
CA LEU A 12 -19.35 -47.26 8.25
C LEU A 12 -17.88 -47.47 8.63
N THR A 13 -17.47 -48.71 8.88
CA THR A 13 -16.07 -49.05 9.20
C THR A 13 -15.16 -48.80 8.01
N GLY A 14 -15.60 -49.13 6.78
CA GLY A 14 -14.85 -48.84 5.56
C GLY A 14 -14.65 -47.33 5.33
N VAL A 15 -15.71 -46.54 5.50
CA VAL A 15 -15.64 -45.07 5.41
C VAL A 15 -14.72 -44.50 6.50
N LEU A 16 -14.81 -45.00 7.73
CA LEU A 16 -13.94 -44.58 8.83
C LEU A 16 -12.46 -44.88 8.56
N LEU A 17 -12.15 -46.07 8.03
CA LEU A 17 -10.76 -46.42 7.67
C LEU A 17 -10.25 -45.51 6.54
N LEU A 18 -11.09 -45.25 5.53
CA LEU A 18 -10.73 -44.36 4.44
C LEU A 18 -10.48 -42.93 4.93
N THR A 19 -11.32 -42.39 5.84
CA THR A 19 -11.10 -41.05 6.41
C THR A 19 -9.84 -40.99 7.27
N LEU A 20 -9.54 -42.03 8.04
CA LEU A 20 -8.29 -42.10 8.80
C LEU A 20 -7.05 -42.14 7.89
N VAL A 21 -7.07 -42.94 6.81
CA VAL A 21 -5.98 -43.00 5.82
C VAL A 21 -5.81 -41.65 5.11
N MET A 22 -6.90 -41.01 4.71
CA MET A 22 -6.86 -39.69 4.07
C MET A 22 -6.35 -38.60 5.03
N THR A 23 -6.74 -38.65 6.31
CA THR A 23 -6.21 -37.74 7.34
C THR A 23 -4.71 -37.96 7.51
N TRP A 24 -4.27 -39.22 7.60
CA TRP A 24 -2.86 -39.57 7.71
C TRP A 24 -2.07 -39.06 6.51
N TYR A 25 -2.57 -39.29 5.29
CA TYR A 25 -1.93 -38.82 4.07
C TYR A 25 -1.84 -37.29 4.01
N THR A 26 -2.91 -36.59 4.40
CA THR A 26 -2.91 -35.12 4.51
C THR A 26 -1.84 -34.65 5.49
N GLY A 27 -1.77 -35.27 6.68
CA GLY A 27 -0.76 -34.95 7.68
C GLY A 27 0.67 -35.24 7.22
N TYR A 28 0.89 -36.35 6.51
CA TYR A 28 2.20 -36.68 5.92
C TYR A 28 2.66 -35.62 4.91
N GLN A 29 1.75 -35.13 4.07
CA GLN A 29 2.06 -34.07 3.10
C GLN A 29 2.39 -32.74 3.78
N VAL A 30 1.67 -32.39 4.85
CA VAL A 30 1.97 -31.20 5.68
C VAL A 30 3.37 -31.32 6.27
N ASP A 31 3.67 -32.42 6.94
CA ASP A 31 4.97 -32.65 7.58
C ASP A 31 6.12 -32.57 6.56
N ARG A 32 5.96 -33.16 5.38
CA ARG A 32 6.95 -33.09 4.29
C ARG A 32 7.19 -31.66 3.82
N ARG A 33 6.13 -30.91 3.52
CA ARG A 33 6.23 -29.52 3.05
C ARG A 33 6.82 -28.58 4.10
N LEU A 34 6.52 -28.81 5.38
CA LEU A 34 7.12 -28.06 6.47
C LEU A 34 8.63 -28.33 6.55
N GLY A 35 9.07 -29.59 6.45
CA GLY A 35 10.51 -29.92 6.40
C GLY A 35 11.23 -29.27 5.23
N ASP A 36 10.60 -29.28 4.04
CA ASP A 36 11.14 -28.61 2.84
C ASP A 36 11.18 -27.08 3.00
N TRP A 37 10.29 -26.50 3.82
CA TRP A 37 10.29 -25.06 4.09
C TRP A 37 11.37 -24.67 5.12
N VAL A 38 11.47 -25.41 6.24
CA VAL A 38 12.49 -25.17 7.29
C VAL A 38 13.89 -25.28 6.69
N SER A 39 14.16 -26.33 5.91
CA SER A 39 15.45 -26.51 5.24
C SER A 39 15.81 -25.41 4.24
N ARG A 40 14.81 -24.77 3.61
CA ARG A 40 15.03 -23.60 2.75
C ARG A 40 15.23 -22.32 3.57
N ALA A 41 14.52 -22.17 4.67
CA ALA A 41 14.69 -21.02 5.56
C ALA A 41 16.10 -20.97 6.16
N ASP A 42 16.68 -22.12 6.53
CA ASP A 42 18.07 -22.24 7.01
C ASP A 42 19.13 -21.88 5.96
N GLN A 43 18.76 -21.82 4.68
CA GLN A 43 19.68 -21.40 3.61
C GLN A 43 19.71 -19.88 3.43
N VAL A 44 18.80 -19.13 4.08
CA VAL A 44 18.76 -17.67 3.99
C VAL A 44 19.88 -17.08 4.86
N PRO A 45 20.84 -16.34 4.27
CA PRO A 45 21.94 -15.76 5.03
C PRO A 45 21.44 -14.87 6.17
N GLY A 46 22.02 -15.03 7.37
CA GLY A 46 21.65 -14.24 8.55
C GLY A 46 20.39 -14.69 9.27
N ILE A 47 19.74 -15.77 8.83
CA ILE A 47 18.61 -16.41 9.51
C ILE A 47 19.03 -17.83 9.88
N ALA A 48 18.83 -18.21 11.15
CA ALA A 48 18.89 -19.60 11.59
C ALA A 48 17.52 -20.01 12.13
N THR A 49 17.06 -21.19 11.77
CA THR A 49 15.76 -21.71 12.21
C THR A 49 15.93 -22.96 13.04
N SER A 50 15.03 -23.19 13.98
CA SER A 50 14.98 -24.41 14.78
C SER A 50 13.53 -24.79 15.02
N TRP A 51 13.20 -26.06 14.78
CA TRP A 51 11.83 -26.56 14.85
C TRP A 51 11.69 -27.55 16.01
N PHE A 52 10.75 -27.27 16.91
CA PHE A 52 10.49 -28.11 18.07
C PHE A 52 9.07 -28.68 18.00
N ASP A 53 8.94 -29.99 17.77
CA ASP A 53 7.64 -30.67 17.83
C ASP A 53 7.19 -30.83 19.30
N LEU A 54 6.07 -30.20 19.65
CA LEU A 54 5.47 -30.28 20.99
C LEU A 54 4.40 -31.37 21.07
N GLU A 55 3.60 -31.53 20.01
CA GLU A 55 2.55 -32.54 19.91
C GLU A 55 2.37 -32.98 18.44
N LYS A 56 2.26 -34.30 18.20
CA LYS A 56 2.10 -34.85 16.85
C LYS A 56 1.20 -36.09 16.86
N ASN A 57 -0.05 -35.97 16.39
CA ASN A 57 -1.07 -37.01 16.64
C ASN A 57 -2.14 -37.25 15.54
N LEU A 58 -1.88 -37.59 14.28
CA LEU A 58 -2.93 -37.70 13.24
C LEU A 58 -3.74 -36.41 12.99
N PHE A 59 -4.62 -35.96 13.88
CA PHE A 59 -5.54 -34.82 13.72
C PHE A 59 -4.97 -33.45 14.11
N THR A 60 -3.97 -33.40 14.98
CA THR A 60 -3.34 -32.13 15.40
C THR A 60 -1.82 -32.20 15.32
N ARG A 61 -1.22 -31.03 15.13
CA ARG A 61 0.22 -30.81 15.30
C ARG A 61 0.39 -29.55 16.13
N LYS A 62 1.30 -29.56 17.08
CA LYS A 62 1.76 -28.36 17.79
C LYS A 62 3.26 -28.33 17.74
N ALA A 63 3.81 -27.17 17.42
CA ALA A 63 5.24 -26.97 17.33
C ALA A 63 5.60 -25.56 17.76
N GLU A 64 6.86 -25.36 18.09
CA GLU A 64 7.47 -24.05 18.27
C GLU A 64 8.56 -23.89 17.22
N LEU A 65 8.44 -22.82 16.42
CA LEU A 65 9.46 -22.39 15.48
C LEU A 65 10.27 -21.29 16.16
N HIS A 66 11.56 -21.54 16.28
CA HIS A 66 12.55 -20.59 16.75
C HIS A 66 13.27 -19.99 15.55
N LEU A 67 13.28 -18.66 15.45
CA LEU A 67 13.99 -17.91 14.41
C LEU A 67 14.99 -16.99 15.06
N LEU A 68 16.27 -17.17 14.72
CA LEU A 68 17.35 -16.27 15.07
C LEU A 68 17.74 -15.45 13.85
N ILE A 69 17.67 -14.13 13.98
CA ILE A 69 18.05 -13.16 12.96
C ILE A 69 19.32 -12.46 13.44
N ALA A 70 20.45 -12.77 12.79
CA ALA A 70 21.78 -12.33 13.21
C ALA A 70 22.04 -10.84 12.94
N GLU A 71 21.47 -10.29 11.86
CA GLU A 71 21.64 -8.89 11.47
C GLU A 71 20.29 -8.30 11.01
N PRO A 72 19.34 -8.03 11.91
CA PRO A 72 17.99 -7.61 11.53
C PRO A 72 17.96 -6.27 10.78
N ALA A 73 19.00 -5.44 10.96
CA ALA A 73 19.15 -4.19 10.22
C ALA A 73 19.38 -4.41 8.71
N THR A 74 19.99 -5.53 8.29
CA THR A 74 20.13 -5.83 6.86
C THR A 74 18.80 -6.28 6.25
N LEU A 75 17.90 -6.89 7.02
CA LEU A 75 16.55 -7.21 6.56
C LEU A 75 15.71 -5.95 6.27
N LEU A 76 15.97 -4.82 6.93
CA LEU A 76 15.31 -3.55 6.57
C LEU A 76 15.67 -3.08 5.16
N THR A 77 16.85 -3.44 4.64
CA THR A 77 17.23 -3.09 3.27
C THR A 77 16.35 -3.79 2.22
N LEU A 78 15.73 -4.91 2.61
CA LEU A 78 14.77 -5.65 1.79
C LEU A 78 13.37 -5.02 1.81
N VAL A 79 13.12 -4.04 2.69
CA VAL A 79 11.85 -3.32 2.79
C VAL A 79 12.10 -1.83 2.50
N PRO A 80 11.97 -1.40 1.23
CA PRO A 80 12.35 -0.05 0.79
C PRO A 80 11.67 1.09 1.58
N SER A 81 10.44 0.87 2.06
CA SER A 81 9.68 1.85 2.85
C SER A 81 10.25 2.07 4.26
N LEU A 82 11.02 1.12 4.80
CA LEU A 82 11.62 1.19 6.14
C LEU A 82 13.12 1.48 6.10
N ASN A 83 13.74 1.44 4.92
CA ASN A 83 15.17 1.67 4.72
C ASN A 83 15.63 3.12 5.03
N GLY A 84 14.69 4.06 5.13
CA GLY A 84 14.96 5.47 5.48
C GLY A 84 14.80 5.83 6.96
N ASP A 85 14.32 4.90 7.80
CA ASP A 85 14.14 5.16 9.23
C ASP A 85 15.44 4.90 10.01
N ASN A 86 16.27 5.93 10.08
CA ASN A 86 17.52 5.91 10.84
C ASN A 86 17.31 5.56 12.32
N ARG A 87 16.14 5.82 12.93
CA ARG A 87 15.89 5.48 14.34
C ARG A 87 15.65 3.99 14.50
N LEU A 88 14.81 3.41 13.65
CA LEU A 88 14.55 1.97 13.63
C LEU A 88 15.81 1.18 13.29
N GLN A 89 16.56 1.62 12.28
CA GLN A 89 17.81 0.98 11.89
C GLN A 89 18.85 1.03 13.01
N ASN A 90 19.04 2.20 13.65
CA ASN A 90 19.93 2.33 14.80
C ASN A 90 19.47 1.50 15.99
N TRP A 91 18.17 1.38 16.23
CA TRP A 91 17.63 0.51 17.27
C TRP A 91 17.93 -0.96 16.99
N LEU A 92 17.66 -1.44 15.77
CA LEU A 92 17.95 -2.81 15.35
C LEU A 92 19.44 -3.14 15.39
N GLN A 93 20.30 -2.21 14.99
CA GLN A 93 21.75 -2.38 15.11
C GLN A 93 22.22 -2.50 16.57
N ARG A 94 21.56 -1.79 17.51
CA ARG A 94 21.86 -1.89 18.95
C ARG A 94 21.39 -3.21 19.57
N GLN A 95 20.31 -3.81 19.04
CA GLN A 95 19.81 -5.10 19.51
C GLN A 95 20.75 -6.26 19.14
N GLY A 96 21.57 -6.11 18.08
CA GLY A 96 22.51 -7.12 17.63
C GLY A 96 21.79 -8.29 16.94
N THR A 97 21.15 -9.16 17.73
CA THR A 97 20.41 -10.32 17.23
C THR A 97 18.96 -10.26 17.68
N ILE A 98 18.02 -10.57 16.77
CA ILE A 98 16.61 -10.76 17.13
C ILE A 98 16.31 -12.25 17.19
N ASP A 99 15.70 -12.66 18.29
CA ASP A 99 15.28 -14.02 18.53
C ASP A 99 13.75 -14.06 18.74
N LEU A 100 13.08 -14.83 17.87
CA LEU A 100 11.64 -14.98 17.80
C LEU A 100 11.24 -16.42 18.10
N TYR A 101 10.28 -16.59 18.99
CA TYR A 101 9.61 -17.87 19.22
C TYR A 101 8.19 -17.79 18.70
N ILE A 102 7.82 -18.69 17.80
CA ILE A 102 6.51 -18.72 17.14
C ILE A 102 5.84 -20.05 17.46
N GLU A 103 4.76 -19.99 18.24
CA GLU A 103 3.94 -21.17 18.54
C GLU A 103 3.01 -21.44 17.36
N ILE A 104 3.08 -22.64 16.81
CA ILE A 104 2.30 -23.07 15.64
C ILE A 104 1.40 -24.24 16.04
N ARG A 105 0.13 -24.19 15.62
CA ARG A 105 -0.83 -25.26 15.82
C ARG A 105 -1.53 -25.57 14.49
N HIS A 106 -1.63 -26.84 14.15
CA HIS A 106 -2.40 -27.33 13.02
C HIS A 106 -3.52 -28.27 13.49
N SER A 107 -4.68 -28.14 12.87
CA SER A 107 -5.75 -29.12 12.84
C SER A 107 -5.82 -29.72 11.43
N ILE A 108 -5.87 -31.04 11.35
CA ILE A 108 -5.74 -31.83 10.13
C ILE A 108 -6.92 -32.78 10.05
N VAL A 109 -7.66 -32.68 8.96
CA VAL A 109 -8.75 -33.60 8.59
C VAL A 109 -8.56 -33.97 7.11
N PRO A 110 -9.30 -34.96 6.57
CA PRO A 110 -9.10 -35.43 5.19
C PRO A 110 -9.14 -34.28 4.16
N GLY A 111 -7.98 -33.93 3.60
CA GLY A 111 -7.83 -32.89 2.58
C GLY A 111 -7.97 -31.45 3.08
N PHE A 112 -8.12 -31.20 4.38
CA PHE A 112 -8.17 -29.85 4.94
C PHE A 112 -7.16 -29.66 6.06
N VAL A 113 -6.53 -28.50 6.07
CA VAL A 113 -5.58 -28.10 7.12
C VAL A 113 -5.95 -26.70 7.58
N GLN A 114 -6.21 -26.56 8.89
CA GLN A 114 -6.34 -25.27 9.53
C GLN A 114 -5.13 -25.07 10.43
N GLY A 115 -4.48 -23.92 10.34
CA GLY A 115 -3.36 -23.58 11.20
C GLY A 115 -3.48 -22.20 11.81
N THR A 116 -2.82 -22.04 12.95
CA THR A 116 -2.69 -20.79 13.67
C THR A 116 -1.25 -20.64 14.15
N ALA A 117 -0.72 -19.43 14.13
CA ALA A 117 0.56 -19.08 14.71
C ALA A 117 0.47 -17.82 15.57
N GLN A 118 1.23 -17.80 16.66
CA GLN A 118 1.37 -16.66 17.56
C GLN A 118 2.84 -16.46 17.91
N ILE A 119 3.32 -15.22 17.89
CA ILE A 119 4.67 -14.89 18.37
C ILE A 119 4.63 -14.79 19.89
N ASN A 120 5.49 -15.55 20.57
CA ASN A 120 5.63 -15.51 22.01
C ASN A 120 6.48 -14.30 22.43
N MET A 121 5.81 -13.17 22.63
CA MET A 121 6.44 -11.90 23.03
C MET A 121 7.00 -11.90 24.47
N GLN A 122 6.78 -12.98 25.24
CA GLN A 122 7.29 -13.10 26.61
C GLN A 122 8.66 -13.78 26.67
N ARG A 123 9.24 -14.18 25.53
CA ARG A 123 10.54 -14.83 25.42
C ARG A 123 11.53 -13.98 24.62
N SER A 124 12.81 -14.15 24.96
CA SER A 124 13.97 -13.65 24.22
C SER A 124 14.02 -12.14 23.99
N SER A 125 14.34 -11.66 22.78
CA SER A 125 14.55 -10.23 22.48
C SER A 125 13.38 -9.32 22.85
N PHE A 126 12.17 -9.86 22.99
CA PHE A 126 11.02 -9.10 23.48
C PHE A 126 10.78 -9.23 24.99
N ALA A 127 11.38 -10.23 25.66
CA ALA A 127 11.27 -10.40 27.11
C ALA A 127 12.01 -9.30 27.89
N ASP A 128 13.11 -8.80 27.32
CA ASP A 128 13.92 -7.72 27.89
C ASP A 128 13.33 -6.34 27.60
N LEU A 129 12.23 -6.26 26.84
CA LEU A 129 11.48 -5.02 26.75
C LEU A 129 10.95 -4.68 28.14
N PRO A 130 11.23 -3.47 28.65
CA PRO A 130 11.09 -3.12 30.07
C PRO A 130 9.68 -3.32 30.64
N GLU A 131 8.66 -3.39 29.77
CA GLU A 131 7.33 -3.85 30.11
C GLU A 131 6.85 -4.79 29.00
N LYS A 132 6.43 -5.99 29.39
CA LYS A 132 6.01 -7.12 28.55
C LYS A 132 4.91 -6.73 27.55
N LEU A 133 5.28 -6.01 26.50
CA LEU A 133 4.39 -5.58 25.42
C LEU A 133 3.83 -6.84 24.78
N ASN A 134 2.58 -7.15 25.10
CA ASN A 134 1.91 -8.34 24.59
C ASN A 134 0.85 -7.90 23.59
N ILE A 135 1.23 -7.88 22.32
CA ILE A 135 0.31 -7.57 21.22
C ILE A 135 -0.51 -8.83 20.97
N PRO A 136 -1.83 -8.82 21.20
CA PRO A 136 -2.68 -9.98 20.98
C PRO A 136 -2.90 -10.16 19.46
N HIS A 137 -2.14 -11.07 18.87
CA HIS A 137 -2.19 -11.34 17.44
C HIS A 137 -2.30 -12.84 17.16
N ASP A 138 -2.96 -13.16 16.06
CA ASP A 138 -3.23 -14.50 15.56
C ASP A 138 -3.01 -14.51 14.06
N ILE A 139 -1.94 -15.17 13.63
CA ILE A 139 -1.76 -15.52 12.22
C ILE A 139 -2.55 -16.81 11.99
N TYR A 140 -3.33 -16.89 10.92
CA TYR A 140 -4.11 -18.09 10.61
C TYR A 140 -4.00 -18.47 9.14
N TRP A 141 -4.20 -19.75 8.85
CA TRP A 141 -4.35 -20.25 7.49
C TRP A 141 -5.34 -21.41 7.44
N ASN A 142 -6.05 -21.52 6.33
CA ASN A 142 -6.94 -22.62 5.99
C ASN A 142 -6.60 -23.07 4.57
N ILE A 143 -6.30 -24.35 4.41
CA ILE A 143 -5.91 -24.96 3.14
C ILE A 143 -6.95 -26.02 2.81
N ASN A 144 -7.62 -25.87 1.66
CA ASN A 144 -8.47 -26.89 1.08
C ASN A 144 -7.72 -27.58 -0.06
N SER A 145 -7.26 -28.80 0.18
CA SER A 145 -6.47 -29.56 -0.80
C SER A 145 -7.30 -30.08 -1.97
N TYR A 146 -8.63 -30.13 -1.84
CA TYR A 146 -9.51 -30.56 -2.94
C TYR A 146 -9.75 -29.46 -3.96
N SER A 147 -9.90 -28.21 -3.49
CA SER A 147 -10.09 -27.07 -4.39
C SER A 147 -8.78 -26.34 -4.74
N GLY A 148 -7.72 -26.54 -3.94
CA GLY A 148 -6.48 -25.77 -4.05
C GLY A 148 -6.52 -24.43 -3.31
N ASN A 149 -7.68 -24.04 -2.78
CA ASN A 149 -7.86 -22.71 -2.18
C ASN A 149 -7.13 -22.62 -0.84
N ILE A 150 -6.42 -21.52 -0.66
CA ILE A 150 -5.79 -21.15 0.61
C ILE A 150 -6.40 -19.84 1.07
N VAL A 151 -6.69 -19.73 2.36
CA VAL A 151 -7.03 -18.45 2.98
C VAL A 151 -6.09 -18.26 4.15
N ALA A 152 -5.28 -17.22 4.13
CA ALA A 152 -4.38 -16.86 5.21
C ALA A 152 -4.70 -15.45 5.71
N GLY A 153 -4.25 -15.12 6.91
CA GLY A 153 -4.47 -13.79 7.44
C GLY A 153 -3.84 -13.55 8.79
N LEU A 154 -4.01 -12.32 9.26
CA LEU A 154 -3.60 -11.83 10.57
C LEU A 154 -4.82 -11.21 11.22
N ASN A 155 -5.14 -11.63 12.44
CA ASN A 155 -6.05 -10.92 13.31
C ASN A 155 -5.23 -10.34 14.46
N MET A 156 -5.43 -9.07 14.77
CA MET A 156 -4.87 -8.43 15.94
C MET A 156 -6.03 -7.84 16.73
N ALA A 157 -6.17 -8.24 17.99
CA ALA A 157 -7.16 -7.65 18.87
C ALA A 157 -6.71 -6.26 19.33
N GLN A 158 -7.61 -5.53 19.99
CA GLN A 158 -7.28 -4.25 20.56
C GLN A 158 -6.17 -4.41 21.60
N TRP A 159 -5.20 -3.51 21.58
CA TRP A 159 -4.20 -3.39 22.62
C TRP A 159 -3.87 -1.93 22.87
N SER A 160 -3.24 -1.68 24.01
CA SER A 160 -2.81 -0.36 24.41
C SER A 160 -1.47 -0.41 25.09
N TRP A 161 -0.70 0.64 24.91
CA TRP A 161 0.56 0.85 25.60
C TRP A 161 0.55 2.24 26.21
N PHE A 162 0.79 2.30 27.51
CA PHE A 162 0.75 3.53 28.31
C PHE A 162 2.09 3.63 29.03
N ARG A 163 2.82 4.73 28.80
CA ARG A 163 4.10 4.99 29.47
C ARG A 163 4.25 6.48 29.69
N ASP A 164 4.39 6.90 30.94
CA ASP A 164 4.69 8.30 31.30
C ASP A 164 3.81 9.29 30.50
N GLU A 165 4.39 10.03 29.55
CA GLU A 165 3.71 10.96 28.63
C GLU A 165 3.18 10.35 27.32
N GLN A 166 3.49 9.09 27.00
CA GLN A 166 3.09 8.43 25.75
C GLN A 166 1.95 7.45 25.94
N THR A 167 0.91 7.59 25.11
CA THR A 167 -0.23 6.68 25.07
C THR A 167 -0.45 6.21 23.64
N TRP A 168 -0.61 4.90 23.46
CA TRP A 168 -0.98 4.26 22.20
C TRP A 168 -2.21 3.39 22.45
N LEU A 169 -3.26 3.61 21.67
CA LEU A 169 -4.46 2.80 21.62
C LEU A 169 -4.58 2.26 20.21
N VAL A 170 -4.37 0.96 20.05
CA VAL A 170 -4.41 0.32 18.73
C VAL A 170 -5.65 -0.54 18.65
N SER A 171 -6.57 -0.15 17.77
CA SER A 171 -7.83 -0.85 17.56
C SER A 171 -7.61 -2.10 16.69
N PRO A 172 -8.56 -3.05 16.69
CA PRO A 172 -8.43 -4.31 15.97
C PRO A 172 -8.07 -4.15 14.49
N LEU A 173 -7.12 -4.96 14.04
CA LEU A 173 -6.69 -5.10 12.66
C LEU A 173 -7.03 -6.52 12.16
N ARG A 174 -7.54 -6.61 10.95
CA ARG A 174 -7.72 -7.87 10.23
C ARG A 174 -7.11 -7.74 8.85
N VAL A 175 -6.24 -8.67 8.51
CA VAL A 175 -5.70 -8.86 7.18
C VAL A 175 -6.12 -10.24 6.72
N ARG A 176 -6.58 -10.35 5.47
CA ARG A 176 -6.96 -11.61 4.87
C ARG A 176 -6.44 -11.64 3.43
N ALA A 177 -5.79 -12.74 3.09
CA ALA A 177 -5.37 -13.08 1.74
C ALA A 177 -6.05 -14.39 1.33
N GLY A 178 -6.85 -14.35 0.27
CA GLY A 178 -7.41 -15.52 -0.39
C GLY A 178 -6.56 -15.87 -1.61
N PHE A 179 -6.20 -17.14 -1.76
CA PHE A 179 -5.49 -17.69 -2.90
C PHE A 179 -6.44 -18.70 -3.53
N ALA A 180 -7.02 -18.36 -4.68
CA ALA A 180 -7.92 -19.28 -5.39
C ALA A 180 -7.12 -20.30 -6.21
N ASP A 181 -6.01 -19.86 -6.78
CA ASP A 181 -5.04 -20.65 -7.54
C ASP A 181 -3.64 -20.04 -7.39
N THR A 182 -2.69 -20.41 -8.26
CA THR A 182 -1.33 -19.85 -8.26
C THR A 182 -1.22 -18.47 -8.89
N GLU A 183 -2.31 -17.95 -9.47
CA GLU A 183 -2.35 -16.76 -10.31
C GLU A 183 -3.27 -15.67 -9.76
N HIS A 184 -4.10 -15.94 -8.75
CA HIS A 184 -5.05 -14.98 -8.19
C HIS A 184 -4.95 -14.87 -6.67
N ILE A 185 -4.74 -13.65 -6.18
CA ILE A 185 -4.71 -13.30 -4.77
C ILE A 185 -5.72 -12.18 -4.48
N ASP A 186 -6.67 -12.45 -3.61
CA ASP A 186 -7.57 -11.43 -3.07
C ASP A 186 -7.05 -10.97 -1.70
N LEU A 187 -6.63 -9.71 -1.60
CA LEU A 187 -6.15 -9.12 -0.36
C LEU A 187 -7.18 -8.14 0.19
N SER A 188 -7.58 -8.33 1.45
CA SER A 188 -8.38 -7.37 2.19
C SER A 188 -7.72 -7.02 3.53
N VAL A 189 -7.72 -5.74 3.85
CA VAL A 189 -7.24 -5.17 5.09
C VAL A 189 -8.37 -4.34 5.68
N PHE A 190 -8.65 -4.57 6.95
CA PHE A 190 -9.60 -3.82 7.75
C PHE A 190 -8.94 -3.42 9.06
N TRP A 191 -8.76 -2.13 9.28
CA TRP A 191 -8.21 -1.61 10.53
C TRP A 191 -9.16 -0.57 11.10
N GLN A 192 -9.66 -0.84 12.31
CA GLN A 192 -10.55 0.11 13.00
C GLN A 192 -9.83 1.41 13.36
N GLY A 193 -8.51 1.37 13.51
CA GLY A 193 -7.71 2.57 13.70
C GLY A 193 -6.61 2.46 14.75
N MET A 194 -5.95 3.58 14.98
CA MET A 194 -5.07 3.79 16.11
C MET A 194 -5.16 5.23 16.58
N GLU A 195 -4.93 5.43 17.87
CA GLU A 195 -4.72 6.73 18.48
C GLU A 195 -3.37 6.70 19.19
N TRP A 196 -2.60 7.75 19.02
CA TRP A 196 -1.38 7.95 19.78
C TRP A 196 -1.35 9.37 20.32
N ARG A 197 -0.73 9.52 21.49
CA ARG A 197 -0.56 10.79 22.17
C ARG A 197 0.81 10.82 22.83
N ASN A 198 1.45 11.97 22.79
CA ASN A 198 2.70 12.27 23.44
C ASN A 198 2.55 13.61 24.17
N ASP A 199 2.31 13.54 25.47
CA ASP A 199 2.01 14.67 26.34
C ASP A 199 3.21 15.62 26.47
N ASP A 200 4.44 15.09 26.32
CA ASP A 200 5.71 15.82 26.37
C ASP A 200 5.83 16.90 25.29
N ASN A 201 5.39 16.55 24.08
CA ASN A 201 5.46 17.43 22.91
C ASN A 201 4.08 17.99 22.52
N GLU A 202 3.04 17.73 23.31
CA GLU A 202 1.62 17.99 22.98
C GLU A 202 1.24 17.46 21.58
N GLU A 203 1.82 16.33 21.18
CA GLU A 203 1.57 15.71 19.89
C GLU A 203 0.52 14.61 20.03
N GLN A 204 -0.37 14.51 19.06
CA GLN A 204 -1.32 13.41 18.99
C GLN A 204 -1.65 13.07 17.55
N GLY A 205 -2.03 11.82 17.31
CA GLY A 205 -2.55 11.41 16.04
C GLY A 205 -3.63 10.36 16.17
N LYS A 206 -4.50 10.34 15.18
CA LYS A 206 -5.61 9.39 15.08
C LYS A 206 -5.76 8.95 13.64
N LEU A 207 -5.84 7.65 13.44
CA LEU A 207 -6.24 7.00 12.20
C LEU A 207 -7.48 6.18 12.52
N ALA A 208 -8.53 6.28 11.72
CA ALA A 208 -9.76 5.53 11.94
C ALA A 208 -10.40 5.06 10.64
N ASP A 209 -11.01 3.87 10.71
CA ASP A 209 -11.78 3.25 9.64
C ASP A 209 -11.00 3.12 8.33
N LEU A 210 -9.87 2.41 8.36
CA LEU A 210 -9.10 2.10 7.17
C LEU A 210 -9.53 0.74 6.60
N THR A 211 -9.96 0.74 5.34
CA THR A 211 -10.14 -0.47 4.55
C THR A 211 -9.34 -0.40 3.26
N LEU A 212 -8.73 -1.52 2.89
CA LEU A 212 -8.05 -1.71 1.62
C LEU A 212 -8.50 -3.05 1.06
N ASP A 213 -9.08 -3.03 -0.13
CA ASP A 213 -9.40 -4.23 -0.90
C ASP A 213 -8.60 -4.16 -2.20
N SER A 214 -7.88 -5.22 -2.53
CA SER A 214 -7.08 -5.28 -3.76
C SER A 214 -7.05 -6.70 -4.30
N GLN A 215 -7.02 -6.81 -5.61
CA GLN A 215 -6.82 -8.08 -6.29
C GLN A 215 -5.44 -8.06 -6.93
N LEU A 216 -4.68 -9.12 -6.77
CA LEU A 216 -3.46 -9.37 -7.53
C LEU A 216 -3.71 -10.54 -8.48
N VAL A 217 -3.32 -10.36 -9.74
CA VAL A 217 -3.47 -11.38 -10.79
C VAL A 217 -2.15 -11.54 -11.51
N VAL A 218 -1.77 -12.79 -11.80
CA VAL A 218 -0.64 -13.10 -12.68
C VAL A 218 -1.08 -12.91 -14.12
N ASN A 219 -0.42 -12.01 -14.83
CA ASN A 219 -0.59 -11.82 -16.26
C ASN A 219 0.78 -11.93 -16.93
N HIS A 220 0.94 -12.89 -17.85
CA HIS A 220 2.22 -13.20 -18.52
C HIS A 220 3.42 -13.37 -17.55
N GLY A 221 3.18 -13.99 -16.38
CA GLY A 221 4.21 -14.26 -15.38
C GLY A 221 4.47 -13.12 -14.37
N LEU A 222 3.64 -12.08 -14.36
CA LEU A 222 3.81 -10.91 -13.48
C LEU A 222 2.58 -10.67 -12.63
N TRP A 223 2.82 -10.37 -11.37
CA TRP A 223 1.76 -9.91 -10.47
C TRP A 223 1.39 -8.47 -10.79
N LEU A 224 0.19 -8.29 -11.32
CA LEU A 224 -0.45 -7.00 -11.51
C LEU A 224 -1.51 -6.82 -10.43
N MET A 225 -1.70 -5.58 -10.00
CA MET A 225 -2.83 -5.20 -9.15
C MET A 225 -3.87 -4.48 -10.02
N PRO A 226 -4.72 -5.21 -10.77
CA PRO A 226 -5.66 -4.62 -11.71
C PRO A 226 -6.64 -3.68 -11.03
N GLN A 227 -7.00 -3.94 -9.78
CA GLN A 227 -7.91 -3.09 -9.01
C GLN A 227 -7.45 -2.99 -7.57
N ALA A 228 -7.49 -1.76 -7.03
CA ALA A 228 -7.42 -1.54 -5.60
C ALA A 228 -8.35 -0.41 -5.17
N LYS A 229 -8.95 -0.60 -3.99
CA LYS A 229 -9.88 0.33 -3.37
C LYS A 229 -9.43 0.57 -1.93
N LEU A 230 -9.24 1.84 -1.58
CA LEU A 230 -8.95 2.28 -0.22
C LEU A 230 -10.08 3.19 0.27
N ASN A 231 -10.48 2.98 1.52
CA ASN A 231 -11.35 3.89 2.25
C ASN A 231 -10.68 4.23 3.57
N LEU A 232 -10.64 5.52 3.90
CA LEU A 232 -10.14 6.01 5.17
C LEU A 232 -11.16 7.00 5.74
N GLY A 233 -11.71 6.67 6.91
CA GLY A 233 -12.68 7.52 7.59
C GLY A 233 -12.05 8.82 8.11
N LEU A 234 -10.94 8.70 8.83
CA LEU A 234 -10.24 9.83 9.44
C LEU A 234 -8.74 9.57 9.54
N LEU A 235 -7.95 10.58 9.17
CA LEU A 235 -6.57 10.75 9.62
C LEU A 235 -6.45 12.13 10.24
N GLU A 236 -5.88 12.18 11.43
CA GLU A 236 -5.65 13.41 12.18
C GLU A 236 -4.25 13.37 12.77
N LEU A 237 -3.53 14.47 12.64
CA LEU A 237 -2.24 14.71 13.26
C LEU A 237 -2.31 16.11 13.87
N ARG A 238 -2.13 16.21 15.18
CA ARG A 238 -1.99 17.48 15.89
C ARG A 238 -0.61 17.56 16.51
N GLN A 239 0.02 18.70 16.30
CA GLN A 239 1.27 19.14 16.89
C GLN A 239 1.02 20.56 17.44
N PRO A 240 1.86 21.09 18.35
CA PRO A 240 1.62 22.37 19.01
C PRO A 240 1.28 23.52 18.04
N ASP A 241 1.95 23.54 16.89
CA ASP A 241 1.85 24.62 15.92
C ASP A 241 1.12 24.24 14.63
N ARG A 242 0.71 22.98 14.49
CA ARG A 242 0.24 22.41 13.23
C ARG A 242 -0.81 21.34 13.47
N GLN A 243 -1.91 21.44 12.73
CA GLN A 243 -2.93 20.41 12.69
C GLN A 243 -3.20 20.03 11.24
N LEU A 244 -3.17 18.73 10.96
CA LEU A 244 -3.60 18.13 9.70
C LEU A 244 -4.78 17.21 9.98
N GLN A 245 -5.85 17.36 9.19
CA GLN A 245 -6.99 16.46 9.26
C GLN A 245 -7.47 16.12 7.86
N LEU A 246 -7.57 14.83 7.57
CA LEU A 246 -8.13 14.26 6.37
C LEU A 246 -9.36 13.43 6.76
N GLN A 247 -10.52 13.75 6.20
CA GLN A 247 -11.78 13.05 6.49
C GLN A 247 -12.37 12.48 5.20
N GLN A 248 -12.82 11.22 5.31
CA GLN A 248 -13.53 10.49 4.27
C GLN A 248 -12.75 10.52 2.94
N TRP A 249 -11.59 9.87 2.94
CA TRP A 249 -10.83 9.63 1.72
C TRP A 249 -11.25 8.30 1.11
N HIS A 250 -11.74 8.35 -0.11
CA HIS A 250 -12.00 7.20 -0.96
C HIS A 250 -11.04 7.25 -2.15
N TRP A 251 -10.27 6.18 -2.33
CA TRP A 251 -9.35 6.03 -3.45
C TRP A 251 -9.65 4.74 -4.19
N LEU A 252 -9.60 4.82 -5.52
CA LEU A 252 -9.80 3.70 -6.40
C LEU A 252 -8.77 3.77 -7.51
N THR A 253 -8.16 2.64 -7.84
CA THR A 253 -7.26 2.51 -8.97
C THR A 253 -7.65 1.31 -9.80
N ASP A 254 -7.53 1.47 -11.11
CA ASP A 254 -7.74 0.44 -12.10
C ASP A 254 -6.54 0.44 -13.05
N ILE A 255 -5.99 -0.74 -13.29
CA ILE A 255 -4.91 -0.97 -14.25
C ILE A 255 -5.46 -1.90 -15.32
N SER A 256 -5.51 -1.41 -16.55
CA SER A 256 -5.96 -2.18 -17.71
C SER A 256 -4.85 -2.28 -18.73
N GLU A 257 -4.69 -3.46 -19.31
CA GLU A 257 -3.82 -3.66 -20.46
C GLU A 257 -4.62 -3.48 -21.75
N ASN A 258 -4.11 -2.64 -22.64
CA ASN A 258 -4.64 -2.48 -23.98
C ASN A 258 -3.63 -3.05 -24.99
N SER A 259 -4.10 -3.96 -25.84
CA SER A 259 -3.30 -4.61 -26.89
C SER A 259 -3.77 -4.12 -28.26
N ASP A 260 -3.63 -2.82 -28.51
CA ASP A 260 -3.96 -2.24 -29.82
C ASP A 260 -2.70 -2.23 -30.70
N GLY A 261 -2.45 -3.34 -31.41
CA GLY A 261 -1.32 -3.51 -32.33
C GLY A 261 -0.15 -4.37 -31.80
N LEU A 262 1.10 -4.02 -32.18
CA LEU A 262 2.33 -4.77 -31.85
C LEU A 262 2.90 -4.46 -30.45
N LEU A 263 2.30 -3.53 -29.70
CA LEU A 263 2.76 -3.09 -28.38
C LEU A 263 1.67 -3.33 -27.34
N SER A 264 2.03 -3.97 -26.23
CA SER A 264 1.20 -4.03 -25.03
C SER A 264 1.40 -2.75 -24.23
N VAL A 265 0.30 -2.01 -24.04
CA VAL A 265 0.25 -0.74 -23.33
C VAL A 265 -0.54 -0.93 -22.05
N VAL A 266 -0.05 -0.35 -20.96
CA VAL A 266 -0.72 -0.31 -19.67
C VAL A 266 -1.33 1.06 -19.46
N ASP A 267 -2.62 1.10 -19.20
CA ASP A 267 -3.35 2.29 -18.77
C ASP A 267 -3.64 2.17 -17.27
N VAL A 268 -3.23 3.18 -16.51
CA VAL A 268 -3.46 3.30 -15.07
C VAL A 268 -4.40 4.45 -14.81
N ASN A 269 -5.59 4.15 -14.31
CA ASN A 269 -6.57 5.14 -13.90
C ASN A 269 -6.65 5.17 -12.38
N SER A 270 -6.63 6.35 -11.78
CA SER A 270 -6.71 6.55 -10.35
C SER A 270 -7.67 7.67 -10.02
N HIS A 271 -8.61 7.41 -9.13
CA HIS A 271 -9.62 8.37 -8.70
C HIS A 271 -9.53 8.53 -7.18
N SER A 272 -9.48 9.78 -6.73
CA SER A 272 -9.42 10.15 -5.32
C SER A 272 -10.57 11.12 -5.01
N ASN A 273 -11.38 10.76 -4.02
CA ASN A 273 -12.43 11.61 -3.48
C ASN A 273 -12.13 11.86 -2.00
N ILE A 274 -11.86 13.10 -1.65
CA ILE A 274 -11.57 13.56 -0.30
C ILE A 274 -12.63 14.57 0.07
N LYS A 275 -13.47 14.23 1.05
CA LYS A 275 -14.52 15.16 1.50
C LYS A 275 -13.95 16.38 2.18
N ARG A 276 -12.93 16.20 3.03
CA ARG A 276 -12.32 17.31 3.77
C ARG A 276 -10.86 17.05 4.01
N LEU A 277 -10.04 18.04 3.70
CA LEU A 277 -8.65 18.12 4.09
C LEU A 277 -8.43 19.50 4.71
N SER A 278 -8.08 19.56 5.98
CA SER A 278 -7.73 20.82 6.64
C SER A 278 -6.31 20.78 7.15
N TYR A 279 -5.61 21.89 6.94
CA TYR A 279 -4.30 22.14 7.50
C TYR A 279 -4.33 23.50 8.19
N THR A 280 -4.06 23.51 9.49
CA THR A 280 -3.99 24.73 10.28
C THR A 280 -2.59 24.87 10.87
N SER A 281 -2.06 26.08 10.84
CA SER A 281 -0.75 26.44 11.37
C SER A 281 -0.81 27.85 11.97
N ARG A 282 0.27 28.29 12.64
CA ARG A 282 0.36 29.66 13.17
C ARG A 282 0.13 30.76 12.13
N GLN A 283 0.51 30.52 10.88
CA GLN A 283 0.47 31.54 9.81
C GLN A 283 -0.70 31.32 8.84
N ASN A 284 -1.09 30.07 8.62
CA ASN A 284 -1.99 29.69 7.55
C ASN A 284 -3.05 28.71 8.03
N ASP A 285 -4.29 28.93 7.59
CA ASP A 285 -5.38 27.98 7.72
C ASP A 285 -5.94 27.67 6.32
N TYR A 286 -5.94 26.38 5.98
CA TYR A 286 -6.40 25.88 4.71
C TYR A 286 -7.46 24.83 4.94
N LEU A 287 -8.63 25.06 4.36
CA LEU A 287 -9.71 24.09 4.32
C LEU A 287 -10.03 23.76 2.88
N LEU A 288 -9.67 22.54 2.47
CA LEU A 288 -10.07 21.92 1.23
C LEU A 288 -11.31 21.05 1.48
N SER A 289 -12.35 21.22 0.68
CA SER A 289 -13.56 20.39 0.76
C SER A 289 -14.00 19.90 -0.62
N ASP A 290 -14.55 18.68 -0.63
CA ASP A 290 -15.09 17.98 -1.80
C ASP A 290 -14.11 17.83 -2.97
N LEU A 291 -12.83 17.57 -2.67
CA LEU A 291 -11.82 17.31 -3.70
C LEU A 291 -12.14 15.99 -4.42
N LYS A 292 -12.32 16.04 -5.74
CA LYS A 292 -12.49 14.87 -6.60
C LYS A 292 -11.46 14.89 -7.71
N ALA A 293 -10.31 14.25 -7.51
CA ALA A 293 -9.24 14.23 -8.51
C ALA A 293 -9.23 12.89 -9.25
N GLY A 294 -9.29 12.94 -10.58
CA GLY A 294 -9.04 11.78 -11.45
C GLY A 294 -7.71 11.96 -12.16
N PHE A 295 -6.94 10.88 -12.22
CA PHE A 295 -5.65 10.80 -12.88
C PHE A 295 -5.67 9.59 -13.82
N ALA A 296 -5.40 9.83 -15.09
CA ALA A 296 -5.20 8.77 -16.07
C ALA A 296 -3.78 8.86 -16.65
N LEU A 297 -3.07 7.76 -16.56
CA LEU A 297 -1.76 7.53 -17.16
C LEU A 297 -1.95 6.49 -18.26
N GLY A 298 -1.74 6.88 -19.52
CA GLY A 298 -1.84 5.95 -20.65
C GLY A 298 -0.60 5.97 -21.54
N GLY A 299 -0.45 4.93 -22.36
CA GLY A 299 0.70 4.80 -23.28
C GLY A 299 1.95 4.16 -22.66
N VAL A 300 1.83 3.59 -21.46
CA VAL A 300 2.98 3.04 -20.73
C VAL A 300 3.36 1.66 -21.25
N ASN A 301 4.60 1.50 -21.71
CA ASN A 301 5.13 0.19 -22.11
C ASN A 301 5.17 -0.77 -20.91
N ARG A 302 4.54 -1.94 -21.05
CA ARG A 302 4.51 -3.04 -20.07
C ARG A 302 5.92 -3.43 -19.58
N GLU A 303 6.88 -3.59 -20.51
CA GLU A 303 8.27 -3.96 -20.17
C GLU A 303 8.96 -2.91 -19.29
N GLY A 304 8.56 -1.64 -19.43
CA GLY A 304 9.05 -0.57 -18.58
C GLY A 304 8.47 -0.61 -17.16
N VAL A 305 7.18 -0.92 -17.03
CA VAL A 305 6.54 -1.12 -15.72
C VAL A 305 7.12 -2.34 -15.02
N GLU A 306 7.36 -3.43 -15.75
CA GLU A 306 8.04 -4.62 -15.26
C GLU A 306 9.43 -4.30 -14.72
N ALA A 307 10.23 -3.58 -15.51
CA ALA A 307 11.55 -3.16 -15.09
C ALA A 307 11.46 -2.30 -13.81
N LEU A 308 10.51 -1.37 -13.71
CA LEU A 308 10.37 -0.56 -12.49
C LEU A 308 9.91 -1.38 -11.28
N LEU A 309 8.91 -2.25 -11.41
CA LEU A 309 8.40 -3.07 -10.33
C LEU A 309 9.47 -4.05 -9.82
N MET A 310 10.20 -4.73 -10.71
CA MET A 310 11.29 -5.64 -10.33
C MET A 310 12.46 -4.90 -9.66
N ASN A 311 12.75 -3.67 -10.09
CA ASN A 311 13.82 -2.86 -9.50
C ASN A 311 13.41 -2.20 -8.17
N SER A 312 12.12 -1.94 -7.96
CA SER A 312 11.62 -1.30 -6.73
C SER A 312 11.75 -2.18 -5.49
N GLY A 313 11.72 -3.52 -5.65
CA GLY A 313 11.74 -4.46 -4.53
C GLY A 313 13.14 -4.91 -4.08
N LEU A 314 14.19 -4.78 -4.91
CA LEU A 314 15.49 -5.42 -4.63
C LEU A 314 16.72 -4.51 -4.78
N ASP A 315 16.61 -3.37 -5.46
CA ASP A 315 17.81 -2.57 -5.81
C ASP A 315 17.47 -1.08 -5.99
N ALA A 316 16.73 -0.52 -5.02
CA ALA A 316 16.22 0.85 -5.06
C ALA A 316 17.31 1.92 -5.25
N ALA A 317 18.56 1.63 -4.88
CA ALA A 317 19.71 2.54 -5.02
C ALA A 317 20.31 2.56 -6.45
N ASN A 318 19.94 1.62 -7.32
CA ASN A 318 20.53 1.50 -8.65
C ASN A 318 19.87 2.45 -9.65
N ALA A 319 20.30 3.72 -9.62
CA ALA A 319 19.76 4.79 -10.48
C ALA A 319 19.83 4.45 -11.98
N ALA A 320 20.78 3.63 -12.43
CA ALA A 320 20.87 3.21 -13.83
C ALA A 320 19.71 2.28 -14.24
N LYS A 321 19.33 1.34 -13.37
CA LYS A 321 18.19 0.44 -13.59
C LYS A 321 16.85 1.19 -13.57
N TRP A 322 16.69 2.13 -12.65
CA TRP A 322 15.54 3.05 -12.64
C TRP A 322 15.44 3.88 -13.92
N LYS A 323 16.55 4.47 -14.37
CA LYS A 323 16.58 5.22 -15.63
C LYS A 323 16.24 4.33 -16.84
N ALA A 324 16.71 3.09 -16.87
CA ALA A 324 16.38 2.14 -17.93
C ALA A 324 14.88 1.77 -17.95
N GLY A 325 14.28 1.51 -16.78
CA GLY A 325 12.84 1.24 -16.68
C GLY A 325 11.98 2.46 -17.05
N LEU A 326 12.36 3.65 -16.57
CA LEU A 326 11.70 4.91 -16.97
C LEU A 326 11.84 5.17 -18.48
N ASN A 327 13.01 4.87 -19.08
CA ASN A 327 13.22 4.98 -20.52
C ASN A 327 12.26 4.11 -21.34
N LEU A 328 11.99 2.89 -20.90
CA LEU A 328 11.06 2.01 -21.58
C LEU A 328 9.63 2.58 -21.55
N ILE A 329 9.27 3.29 -20.46
CA ILE A 329 7.97 3.97 -20.32
C ILE A 329 7.90 5.24 -21.17
N THR A 330 8.95 6.06 -21.19
CA THR A 330 8.92 7.37 -21.85
C THR A 330 9.10 7.30 -23.36
N ARG A 331 9.67 6.21 -23.90
CA ARG A 331 9.91 6.01 -25.34
C ARG A 331 8.64 5.73 -26.16
N SER A 332 7.54 5.29 -25.53
CA SER A 332 6.24 5.15 -26.19
C SER A 332 5.42 6.45 -26.16
N GLY A 333 5.87 7.46 -25.42
CA GLY A 333 5.09 8.65 -25.10
C GLY A 333 4.12 8.37 -23.95
N VAL A 334 3.98 9.34 -23.04
CA VAL A 334 3.15 9.17 -21.84
C VAL A 334 2.06 10.23 -21.84
N HIS A 335 0.82 9.79 -21.66
CA HIS A 335 -0.31 10.69 -21.56
C HIS A 335 -0.73 10.81 -20.09
N PHE A 336 -0.62 12.01 -19.53
CA PHE A 336 -1.18 12.34 -18.22
C PHE A 336 -2.44 13.17 -18.44
N ARG A 337 -3.59 12.63 -18.04
CA ARG A 337 -4.84 13.39 -18.00
C ARG A 337 -5.23 13.61 -16.55
N LEU A 338 -5.41 14.88 -16.18
CA LEU A 338 -6.02 15.26 -14.92
C LEU A 338 -7.48 15.55 -15.22
N ASP A 339 -8.37 14.69 -14.73
CA ASP A 339 -9.80 14.90 -14.94
C ASP A 339 -10.22 16.23 -14.27
N PRO A 340 -11.17 16.97 -14.88
CA PRO A 340 -11.65 18.22 -14.30
C PRO A 340 -12.09 17.99 -12.85
N PHE A 341 -11.52 18.77 -11.92
CA PHE A 341 -11.92 18.71 -10.53
C PHE A 341 -12.39 20.07 -10.04
N ASN A 342 -13.47 20.03 -9.27
CA ASN A 342 -13.97 21.16 -8.51
C ASN A 342 -13.67 20.89 -7.05
N LEU A 343 -13.22 21.91 -6.34
CA LEU A 343 -13.02 21.89 -4.90
C LEU A 343 -13.48 23.19 -4.28
N GLN A 344 -13.64 23.20 -2.97
CA GLN A 344 -13.78 24.42 -2.20
C GLN A 344 -12.51 24.64 -1.38
N LEU A 345 -11.80 25.73 -1.61
CA LEU A 345 -10.69 26.17 -0.78
C LEU A 345 -11.16 27.34 0.06
N ASN A 346 -11.11 27.21 1.39
CA ASN A 346 -11.59 28.21 2.33
C ASN A 346 -13.04 28.67 2.03
N ARG A 347 -13.89 27.70 1.65
CA ARG A 347 -15.31 27.90 1.23
C ARG A 347 -15.50 28.68 -0.07
N GLN A 348 -14.44 28.87 -0.85
CA GLN A 348 -14.49 29.53 -2.15
C GLN A 348 -14.26 28.48 -3.26
N PRO A 349 -15.04 28.52 -4.34
CA PRO A 349 -14.93 27.54 -5.41
C PRO A 349 -13.59 27.71 -6.13
N VAL A 350 -12.97 26.57 -6.42
CA VAL A 350 -11.81 26.46 -7.31
C VAL A 350 -12.12 25.36 -8.30
N SER A 351 -12.03 25.68 -9.59
CA SER A 351 -12.15 24.71 -10.67
C SER A 351 -10.81 24.60 -11.38
N VAL A 352 -10.29 23.39 -11.49
CA VAL A 352 -9.06 23.10 -12.21
C VAL A 352 -9.35 21.98 -13.20
N HIS A 353 -8.98 22.20 -14.44
CA HIS A 353 -9.00 21.18 -15.48
C HIS A 353 -7.68 21.25 -16.23
N GLY A 354 -7.07 20.10 -16.53
CA GLY A 354 -5.91 20.13 -17.41
C GLY A 354 -5.54 18.79 -18.00
N GLN A 355 -4.83 18.84 -19.11
CA GLN A 355 -4.25 17.68 -19.75
C GLN A 355 -2.77 17.96 -19.98
N LEU A 356 -1.91 16.99 -19.66
CA LEU A 356 -0.47 17.08 -19.90
C LEU A 356 0.00 15.82 -20.62
N THR A 357 0.39 15.97 -21.86
CA THR A 357 0.98 14.89 -22.66
C THR A 357 2.48 15.11 -22.78
N THR A 358 3.24 14.02 -22.81
CA THR A 358 4.66 14.04 -23.13
C THR A 358 4.86 13.43 -24.51
N ARG A 359 5.74 14.03 -25.31
CA ARG A 359 6.23 13.38 -26.53
C ARG A 359 7.14 12.21 -26.15
N PRO A 360 7.24 11.15 -26.96
CA PRO A 360 8.24 10.11 -26.77
C PRO A 360 9.64 10.68 -26.52
N PHE A 361 10.30 10.27 -25.44
CA PHE A 361 11.62 10.75 -25.09
C PHE A 361 12.47 9.71 -24.38
N ASP A 362 13.79 9.89 -24.43
CA ASP A 362 14.75 9.13 -23.62
C ASP A 362 15.10 9.98 -22.38
N VAL A 363 14.89 9.44 -21.18
CA VAL A 363 15.27 10.05 -19.90
C VAL A 363 16.75 10.38 -19.87
N ALA A 364 17.61 9.62 -20.56
CA ALA A 364 19.03 9.97 -20.68
C ALA A 364 19.28 11.26 -21.48
N GLN A 365 18.30 11.72 -22.27
CA GLN A 365 18.36 12.99 -23.01
C GLN A 365 17.80 14.16 -22.19
N VAL A 366 17.17 13.90 -21.05
CA VAL A 366 16.72 14.96 -20.12
C VAL A 366 17.87 15.33 -19.19
N HIS A 367 18.60 16.38 -19.57
CA HIS A 367 19.77 16.86 -18.82
C HIS A 367 19.40 17.99 -17.85
N GLU A 368 18.37 18.78 -18.18
CA GLU A 368 17.94 19.98 -17.44
C GLU A 368 16.41 20.19 -17.52
N ILE A 369 15.85 21.02 -16.62
CA ILE A 369 14.40 21.33 -16.59
C ILE A 369 13.90 21.84 -17.94
N GLU A 370 14.70 22.60 -18.67
CA GLU A 370 14.36 23.13 -19.99
C GLU A 370 14.16 22.03 -21.04
N SER A 371 15.05 21.02 -21.03
CA SER A 371 14.92 19.85 -21.91
C SER A 371 13.64 19.06 -21.63
N MET A 372 13.28 18.90 -20.35
CA MET A 372 12.00 18.29 -19.95
C MET A 372 10.80 19.10 -20.42
N ARG A 373 10.82 20.43 -20.23
CA ARG A 373 9.74 21.32 -20.66
C ARG A 373 9.48 21.25 -22.16
N SER A 374 10.52 21.08 -22.98
CA SER A 374 10.37 20.95 -24.44
C SER A 374 9.55 19.71 -24.87
N LEU A 375 9.50 18.69 -24.01
CA LEU A 375 8.82 17.42 -24.23
C LEU A 375 7.37 17.44 -23.75
N LEU A 376 7.02 18.41 -22.91
CA LEU A 376 5.69 18.59 -22.34
C LEU A 376 4.80 19.40 -23.29
N GLN A 377 3.57 18.92 -23.45
CA GLN A 377 2.50 19.60 -24.15
C GLN A 377 1.21 19.45 -23.39
N GLY A 378 0.54 20.55 -23.11
CA GLY A 378 -0.67 20.48 -22.32
C GLY A 378 -1.35 21.81 -22.14
N ASP A 379 -2.51 21.77 -21.52
CA ASP A 379 -3.19 22.93 -21.03
C ASP A 379 -3.74 22.69 -19.63
N VAL A 380 -3.70 23.73 -18.81
CA VAL A 380 -4.30 23.77 -17.49
C VAL A 380 -5.14 25.04 -17.44
N SER A 381 -6.43 24.86 -17.19
CA SER A 381 -7.39 25.93 -16.95
C SER A 381 -7.69 25.97 -15.46
N VAL A 382 -7.53 27.15 -14.87
CA VAL A 382 -7.80 27.40 -13.46
C VAL A 382 -8.82 28.52 -13.37
N VAL A 383 -9.85 28.33 -12.53
CA VAL A 383 -10.85 29.34 -12.19
C VAL A 383 -10.93 29.43 -10.68
N ILE A 384 -10.74 30.62 -10.13
CA ILE A 384 -10.74 30.91 -8.69
C ILE A 384 -11.52 32.17 -8.39
N ALA A 385 -12.14 32.22 -7.21
CA ALA A 385 -12.73 33.46 -6.70
C ALA A 385 -11.65 34.56 -6.59
N ARG A 386 -12.01 35.82 -6.90
CA ARG A 386 -11.10 36.97 -6.84
C ARG A 386 -10.44 37.16 -5.47
N THR A 387 -11.20 36.95 -4.40
CA THR A 387 -10.71 37.00 -3.02
C THR A 387 -9.62 35.98 -2.76
N LEU A 388 -9.75 34.78 -3.33
CA LEU A 388 -8.75 33.73 -3.23
C LEU A 388 -7.48 34.13 -3.98
N ALA A 389 -7.62 34.70 -5.19
CA ALA A 389 -6.49 35.20 -5.96
C ALA A 389 -5.70 36.26 -5.19
N GLN A 390 -6.37 37.17 -4.49
CA GLN A 390 -5.73 38.18 -3.63
C GLN A 390 -5.04 37.56 -2.41
N GLN A 391 -5.62 36.51 -1.82
CA GLN A 391 -5.03 35.81 -0.67
C GLN A 391 -3.74 35.06 -1.03
N PHE A 392 -3.68 34.45 -2.22
CA PHE A 392 -2.55 33.63 -2.67
C PHE A 392 -1.53 34.38 -3.54
N ALA A 393 -1.83 35.60 -3.99
CA ALA A 393 -0.89 36.41 -4.74
C ALA A 393 0.30 36.81 -3.86
N SER A 394 1.51 36.40 -4.24
CA SER A 394 2.75 36.83 -3.59
C SER A 394 2.96 38.35 -3.70
N ALA A 395 2.36 38.97 -4.72
CA ALA A 395 2.31 40.41 -4.93
C ALA A 395 0.89 40.81 -5.41
N PRO A 396 -0.05 41.09 -4.48
CA PRO A 396 -1.45 41.42 -4.82
C PRO A 396 -1.56 42.65 -5.74
N GLU A 397 -0.58 43.55 -5.65
CA GLU A 397 -0.47 44.77 -6.44
C GLU A 397 -0.26 44.50 -7.94
N VAL A 398 0.23 43.31 -8.31
CA VAL A 398 0.51 42.90 -9.71
C VAL A 398 -0.73 42.28 -10.38
N LEU A 399 -1.76 41.93 -9.59
CA LEU A 399 -3.00 41.33 -10.10
C LEU A 399 -3.73 42.22 -11.15
N PRO A 400 -3.83 43.55 -10.97
CA PRO A 400 -4.41 44.44 -11.99
C PRO A 400 -3.59 44.46 -13.29
N ASP A 401 -2.27 44.43 -13.19
CA ASP A 401 -1.38 44.43 -14.36
C ASP A 401 -1.55 43.13 -15.15
N LEU A 402 -1.60 41.96 -14.47
CA LEU A 402 -1.83 40.67 -15.12
C LEU A 402 -3.21 40.55 -15.81
N LEU A 403 -4.24 41.22 -15.26
CA LEU A 403 -5.55 41.33 -15.90
C LEU A 403 -5.50 42.25 -17.12
N THR A 404 -4.76 43.36 -17.03
CA THR A 404 -4.63 44.35 -18.12
C THR A 404 -3.81 43.79 -19.28
N ASP A 405 -2.73 43.06 -18.96
CA ASP A 405 -1.84 42.42 -19.92
C ASP A 405 -2.44 41.16 -20.55
N GLY A 406 -3.61 40.71 -20.07
CA GLY A 406 -4.36 39.59 -20.62
C GLY A 406 -3.92 38.21 -20.15
N TYR A 407 -2.96 38.09 -19.22
CA TYR A 407 -2.55 36.81 -18.63
C TYR A 407 -3.65 36.17 -17.75
N LEU A 408 -4.54 37.01 -17.21
CA LEU A 408 -5.72 36.63 -16.43
C LEU A 408 -6.97 37.21 -17.08
N GLU A 409 -8.08 36.48 -17.00
CA GLU A 409 -9.41 36.94 -17.42
C GLU A 409 -10.33 37.00 -16.21
N GLN A 410 -11.21 38.01 -16.16
CA GLN A 410 -12.25 38.10 -15.16
C GLN A 410 -13.63 37.80 -15.78
N ASN A 411 -14.35 36.83 -15.22
CA ASN A 411 -15.68 36.47 -15.71
C ASN A 411 -16.77 37.42 -15.18
N ALA A 412 -18.00 37.27 -15.68
CA ALA A 412 -19.14 38.10 -15.26
C ALA A 412 -19.52 37.94 -13.76
N ALA A 413 -19.16 36.83 -13.13
CA ALA A 413 -19.34 36.61 -11.69
C ALA A 413 -18.22 37.24 -10.85
N GLY A 414 -17.19 37.80 -11.49
CA GLY A 414 -16.03 38.42 -10.85
C GLY A 414 -14.90 37.44 -10.52
N ASP A 415 -15.02 36.16 -10.88
CA ASP A 415 -13.96 35.16 -10.70
C ASP A 415 -12.81 35.41 -11.66
N ILE A 416 -11.61 35.04 -11.23
CA ILE A 416 -10.38 35.12 -12.02
C ILE A 416 -10.13 33.75 -12.65
N SER A 417 -9.86 33.76 -13.94
CA SER A 417 -9.56 32.57 -14.72
C SER A 417 -8.29 32.74 -15.53
N THR A 418 -7.59 31.64 -15.75
CA THR A 418 -6.45 31.58 -16.66
C THR A 418 -6.37 30.22 -17.31
N LYS A 419 -6.07 30.21 -18.60
CA LYS A 419 -5.76 29.03 -19.38
C LYS A 419 -4.29 29.07 -19.75
N ILE A 420 -3.49 28.30 -19.02
CA ILE A 420 -2.07 28.11 -19.30
C ILE A 420 -1.96 26.99 -20.32
N ARG A 421 -1.28 27.24 -21.43
CA ARG A 421 -0.98 26.26 -22.47
C ARG A 421 0.53 26.17 -22.65
N MET A 422 1.04 24.94 -22.68
CA MET A 422 2.43 24.64 -23.01
C MET A 422 2.49 23.90 -24.35
N VAL A 423 3.28 24.41 -25.29
CA VAL A 423 3.56 23.75 -26.57
C VAL A 423 5.04 23.85 -26.87
N ASN A 424 5.72 22.69 -26.94
CA ASN A 424 7.16 22.60 -27.22
C ASN A 424 7.98 23.45 -26.25
N GLY A 425 7.65 23.39 -24.96
CA GLY A 425 8.29 24.19 -23.92
C GLY A 425 7.89 25.66 -23.87
N LYS A 426 7.17 26.21 -24.85
CA LYS A 426 6.66 27.59 -24.83
C LYS A 426 5.38 27.67 -24.02
N LEU A 427 5.35 28.58 -23.04
CA LEU A 427 4.19 28.85 -22.20
C LEU A 427 3.42 30.06 -22.71
N SER A 428 2.10 29.95 -22.73
CA SER A 428 1.19 31.07 -22.92
C SER A 428 0.05 31.00 -21.91
N ALA A 429 -0.38 32.14 -21.36
CA ALA A 429 -1.60 32.23 -20.57
C ALA A 429 -2.62 33.04 -21.36
N ASN A 430 -3.82 32.49 -21.59
CA ASN A 430 -4.89 33.10 -22.40
C ASN A 430 -4.42 33.60 -23.80
N GLY A 431 -3.44 32.91 -24.39
CA GLY A 431 -2.84 33.27 -25.69
C GLY A 431 -1.72 34.31 -25.62
N VAL A 432 -1.46 34.92 -24.46
CA VAL A 432 -0.32 35.82 -24.24
C VAL A 432 0.91 35.00 -23.87
N ALA A 433 2.02 35.21 -24.57
CA ALA A 433 3.27 34.51 -24.28
C ALA A 433 3.79 34.92 -22.90
N VAL A 434 4.05 33.94 -22.02
CA VAL A 434 4.58 34.21 -20.68
C VAL A 434 6.10 34.40 -20.80
N PRO A 435 6.64 35.59 -20.49
CA PRO A 435 8.07 35.85 -20.55
C PRO A 435 8.82 35.04 -19.48
N TYR A 436 10.07 34.67 -19.80
CA TYR A 436 10.96 33.89 -18.93
C TYR A 436 11.78 34.76 -17.99
#